data_AF-A0A7S4KXE2-F1
#
_entry.id   AF-A0A7S4KXE2-F1
#
_cell.length_a   1.000
_cell.length_b   1.000
_cell.length_c   1.000
_cell.angle_alpha   90.00
_cell.angle_beta   90.00
_cell.angle_gamma   90.00
#
_symmetry.space_group_name_H-M   'P 1'
#
loop_
_entity.id
_entity.type
_entity.pdbx_description
1 polymer ?
#
loop_
_entity_poly.entity_id
_entity_poly.type
_entity_poly.pdbx_seq_one_letter_code
_entity_poly.pdbx_strand_id
1 'polypeptide(L)'
;MALMTDPVTCCDGHTYERSSIETWLRHRLSSPLTGALLPSNHLVPNLALRSAIQEWQERHALLVPRHDVEMERQPISAGSSQTLYIGHLRVQGRRAGPGKIKVAVLKLRQDDGGRQAAVMLRLGPHPRLVRYMGQSHDADGCPLLLTELAELGSLREALLGRLAGQVTRGHQTAMMEQIAQGMEHLAEQRVVHRDLAARHVLVMGFDKEDVGRTSVKVAGFGR
;
A
#
# COMPACT_ATOMS: atom_id res chain seq x y z
N MET A 1 -22.46 -5.00 11.16
CA MET A 1 -22.64 -5.24 9.71
C MET A 1 -21.30 -5.77 9.19
N ALA A 2 -21.24 -7.03 8.75
CA ALA A 2 -20.03 -7.61 8.17
C ALA A 2 -20.08 -7.43 6.65
N LEU A 3 -18.96 -7.05 6.04
CA LEU A 3 -18.83 -6.88 4.58
C LEU A 3 -18.82 -8.27 3.90
N MET A 4 -19.44 -8.42 2.72
CA MET A 4 -19.42 -9.69 1.99
C MET A 4 -18.01 -9.99 1.46
N THR A 5 -17.57 -11.23 1.57
CA THR A 5 -16.27 -11.69 1.04
C THR A 5 -16.42 -12.48 -0.26
N ASP A 6 -17.53 -13.22 -0.41
CA ASP A 6 -17.84 -14.01 -1.59
C ASP A 6 -19.30 -13.74 -2.04
N PRO A 7 -19.57 -12.59 -2.68
CA PRO A 7 -20.92 -12.24 -3.08
C PRO A 7 -21.41 -13.11 -4.25
N VAL A 8 -22.60 -13.68 -4.11
CA VAL A 8 -23.28 -14.51 -5.11
C VAL A 8 -24.72 -14.04 -5.32
N THR A 9 -25.19 -14.08 -6.56
CA THR A 9 -26.53 -13.67 -6.97
C THR A 9 -27.42 -14.90 -7.15
N CYS A 10 -28.62 -14.86 -6.55
CA CYS A 10 -29.67 -15.85 -6.77
C CYS A 10 -30.48 -15.53 -8.04
N CYS A 11 -31.30 -16.47 -8.52
CA CYS A 11 -32.13 -16.28 -9.72
C CYS A 11 -33.20 -15.17 -9.60
N ASP A 12 -33.48 -14.70 -8.38
CA ASP A 12 -34.35 -13.56 -8.10
C ASP A 12 -33.63 -12.20 -8.26
N GLY A 13 -32.32 -12.21 -8.55
CA GLY A 13 -31.50 -11.00 -8.75
C GLY A 13 -30.89 -10.44 -7.46
N HIS A 14 -31.16 -11.02 -6.30
CA HIS A 14 -30.57 -10.57 -5.04
C HIS A 14 -29.20 -11.19 -4.78
N THR A 15 -28.30 -10.42 -4.16
CA THR A 15 -26.93 -10.83 -3.85
C THR A 15 -26.76 -11.11 -2.35
N TYR A 16 -26.05 -12.19 -2.02
CA TYR A 16 -25.79 -12.65 -0.66
C TYR A 16 -24.34 -13.08 -0.50
N GLU A 17 -23.87 -13.18 0.73
CA GLU A 17 -22.62 -13.88 1.07
C GLU A 17 -22.82 -15.40 0.84
N ARG A 18 -21.94 -16.02 0.05
CA ARG A 18 -22.03 -17.44 -0.35
C ARG A 18 -22.28 -18.36 0.83
N SER A 19 -21.45 -18.26 1.87
CA SER A 19 -21.54 -19.16 3.03
C SER A 19 -22.91 -19.07 3.73
N SER A 20 -23.50 -17.87 3.75
CA SER A 20 -24.81 -17.61 4.36
C SER A 20 -25.94 -18.19 3.52
N ILE A 21 -25.94 -17.93 2.21
CA ILE A 21 -27.02 -18.40 1.33
C ILE A 21 -26.98 -19.91 1.11
N GLU A 22 -25.79 -20.52 1.01
CA GLU A 22 -25.64 -21.97 0.91
C GLU A 22 -26.19 -22.68 2.15
N THR A 23 -25.99 -22.10 3.35
CA THR A 23 -26.55 -22.63 4.59
C THR A 23 -28.08 -22.52 4.63
N TRP A 24 -28.63 -21.38 4.19
CA TRP A 24 -30.08 -21.16 4.13
C TRP A 24 -30.79 -22.13 3.18
N LEU A 25 -30.24 -22.31 1.97
CA LEU A 25 -30.83 -23.14 0.92
C LEU A 25 -30.82 -24.64 1.26
N ARG A 26 -30.04 -25.09 2.24
CA ARG A 26 -30.13 -26.46 2.79
C ARG A 26 -31.45 -26.73 3.50
N HIS A 27 -32.15 -25.68 3.95
CA HIS A 27 -33.35 -25.82 4.77
C HIS A 27 -34.58 -25.22 4.09
N ARG A 28 -34.40 -24.16 3.29
CA ARG A 28 -35.50 -23.42 2.66
C ARG A 28 -35.13 -22.97 1.25
N LEU A 29 -35.94 -23.37 0.26
CA LEU A 29 -35.77 -22.94 -1.14
C LEU A 29 -36.48 -21.60 -1.39
N SER A 30 -36.15 -20.58 -0.60
CA SER A 30 -36.75 -19.25 -0.69
C SER A 30 -35.70 -18.17 -0.52
N SER A 31 -35.99 -16.98 -1.05
CA SER A 31 -35.16 -15.80 -0.90
C SER A 31 -35.12 -15.37 0.58
N PRO A 32 -33.93 -15.26 1.20
CA PRO A 32 -33.83 -14.76 2.58
C PRO A 32 -34.33 -13.32 2.73
N LEU A 33 -34.30 -12.53 1.65
CA LEU A 33 -34.64 -11.10 1.68
C LEU A 33 -36.15 -10.89 1.50
N THR A 34 -36.77 -11.59 0.56
CA THR A 34 -38.17 -11.36 0.18
C THR A 34 -39.12 -12.45 0.69
N GLY A 35 -38.60 -13.59 1.13
CA GLY A 35 -39.38 -14.77 1.50
C GLY A 35 -39.99 -15.52 0.31
N ALA A 36 -39.85 -15.02 -0.91
CA ALA A 36 -40.41 -15.63 -2.11
C ALA A 36 -39.72 -16.96 -2.45
N LEU A 37 -40.47 -17.92 -3.01
CA LEU A 37 -39.91 -19.19 -3.45
C LEU A 37 -38.91 -18.97 -4.59
N LEU A 38 -37.75 -19.63 -4.52
CA LEU A 38 -36.75 -19.54 -5.58
C LEU A 38 -36.99 -20.67 -6.60
N PRO A 39 -37.09 -20.37 -7.91
CA PRO A 39 -37.21 -21.39 -8.96
C PRO A 39 -36.02 -22.36 -9.03
N SER A 40 -34.85 -21.93 -8.55
CA SER A 40 -33.63 -22.76 -8.51
C SER A 40 -32.73 -22.35 -7.34
N ASN A 41 -31.85 -23.26 -6.91
CA ASN A 41 -30.79 -22.99 -5.96
C ASN A 41 -29.45 -22.63 -6.64
N HIS A 42 -29.47 -22.32 -7.93
CA HIS A 42 -28.27 -22.00 -8.68
C HIS A 42 -27.74 -20.62 -8.28
N LEU A 43 -26.46 -20.56 -7.90
CA LEU A 43 -25.79 -19.34 -7.44
C LEU A 43 -24.78 -18.88 -8.48
N VAL A 44 -24.95 -17.65 -8.97
CA VAL A 44 -24.01 -17.02 -9.91
C VAL A 44 -23.04 -16.11 -9.13
N PRO A 45 -21.71 -16.26 -9.27
CA PRO A 45 -20.78 -15.33 -8.64
C PRO A 45 -21.00 -13.88 -9.10
N ASN A 46 -21.15 -12.94 -8.15
CA ASN A 46 -21.20 -11.52 -8.46
C ASN A 46 -19.78 -10.94 -8.46
N LEU A 47 -19.06 -11.15 -9.58
CA LEU A 47 -17.67 -10.72 -9.70
C LEU A 47 -17.51 -9.20 -9.64
N ALA A 48 -18.46 -8.43 -10.16
CA ALA A 48 -18.43 -6.97 -10.11
C ALA A 48 -18.50 -6.46 -8.66
N LEU A 49 -19.45 -6.97 -7.86
CA LEU A 49 -19.56 -6.59 -6.45
C LEU A 49 -18.35 -7.09 -5.64
N ARG A 50 -17.83 -8.29 -5.93
CA ARG A 50 -16.61 -8.79 -5.29
C ARG A 50 -15.44 -7.85 -5.53
N SER A 51 -15.20 -7.45 -6.77
CA SER A 51 -14.14 -6.51 -7.13
C SER A 51 -14.34 -5.16 -6.44
N ALA A 52 -15.56 -4.63 -6.42
CA ALA A 52 -15.87 -3.37 -5.74
C ALA A 52 -15.66 -3.45 -4.22
N ILE A 53 -16.00 -4.58 -3.60
CA ILE A 53 -15.76 -4.82 -2.18
C ILE A 53 -14.27 -4.98 -1.89
N GLN A 54 -13.53 -5.72 -2.71
CA GLN A 54 -12.07 -5.84 -2.56
C GLN A 54 -11.40 -4.49 -2.73
N GLU A 55 -11.76 -3.74 -3.75
CA GLU A 55 -11.27 -2.38 -3.96
C GLU A 55 -11.64 -1.46 -2.77
N TRP A 56 -12.86 -1.58 -2.23
CA TRP A 56 -13.23 -0.88 -1.00
C TRP A 56 -12.37 -1.33 0.17
N GLN A 57 -12.20 -2.62 0.40
CA GLN A 57 -11.37 -3.13 1.49
C GLN A 57 -9.91 -2.71 1.34
N GLU A 58 -9.35 -2.70 0.14
CA GLU A 58 -8.01 -2.19 -0.14
C GLU A 58 -7.94 -0.68 0.12
N ARG A 59 -8.93 0.09 -0.33
CA ARG A 59 -9.02 1.53 -0.03
C ARG A 59 -9.24 1.84 1.46
N HIS A 60 -9.72 0.88 2.25
CA HIS A 60 -10.04 1.10 3.67
C HIS A 60 -9.09 0.36 4.61
N ALA A 61 -8.32 -0.60 4.11
CA ALA A 61 -7.24 -1.27 4.84
C ALA A 61 -6.12 -0.25 5.07
N LEU A 62 -5.77 -0.04 6.34
CA LEU A 62 -4.78 0.96 6.75
C LEU A 62 -5.20 2.41 6.48
N LEU A 63 -6.50 2.70 6.42
CA LEU A 63 -6.99 4.08 6.45
C LEU A 63 -6.67 4.71 7.82
N VAL A 64 -5.81 5.70 7.81
CA VAL A 64 -5.39 6.48 8.96
C VAL A 64 -6.30 7.71 9.08
N PRO A 65 -6.88 7.98 10.27
CA PRO A 65 -7.61 9.23 10.49
C PRO A 65 -6.73 10.45 10.21
N ARG A 66 -7.26 11.45 9.51
CA ARG A 66 -6.49 12.66 9.15
C ARG A 66 -5.87 13.37 10.36
N HIS A 67 -6.51 13.32 11.52
CA HIS A 67 -5.97 13.94 12.75
C HIS A 67 -4.76 13.21 13.33
N ASP A 68 -4.51 11.96 12.92
CA ASP A 68 -3.34 11.18 13.31
C ASP A 68 -2.14 11.41 12.39
N VAL A 69 -2.31 12.15 11.29
CA VAL A 69 -1.25 12.50 10.34
C VAL A 69 -0.86 13.96 10.49
N GLU A 70 0.27 14.22 11.12
CA GLU A 70 0.86 15.55 11.19
C GLU A 70 1.86 15.70 10.04
N MET A 71 1.76 16.75 9.22
CA MET A 71 2.68 17.01 8.12
C MET A 71 3.50 18.25 8.40
N GLU A 72 4.78 18.22 8.05
CA GLU A 72 5.59 19.42 8.05
C GLU A 72 5.11 20.41 6.97
N ARG A 73 5.31 21.70 7.21
CA ARG A 73 4.78 22.76 6.35
C ARG A 73 5.47 22.83 4.99
N GLN A 74 6.78 22.54 4.95
CA GLN A 74 7.57 22.60 3.74
C GLN A 74 7.69 21.20 3.14
N PRO A 75 7.46 21.03 1.82
CA PRO A 75 7.71 19.76 1.16
C PRO A 75 9.22 19.50 1.05
N ILE A 76 9.60 18.23 1.15
CA ILE A 76 10.95 17.76 0.78
C ILE A 76 11.16 17.96 -0.72
N SER A 77 10.12 17.64 -1.49
CA SER A 77 10.14 17.70 -2.95
C SER A 77 8.74 17.94 -3.50
N ALA A 78 8.64 18.76 -4.55
CA ALA A 78 7.40 19.00 -5.28
C ALA A 78 7.61 18.58 -6.74
N GLY A 79 6.87 17.55 -7.16
CA GLY A 79 6.84 17.08 -8.54
C GLY A 79 5.52 17.43 -9.23
N SER A 80 5.44 17.18 -10.53
CA SER A 80 4.24 17.45 -11.33
C SER A 80 3.04 16.54 -10.98
N SER A 81 3.30 15.32 -10.49
CA SER A 81 2.28 14.32 -10.14
C SER A 81 2.15 14.07 -8.64
N GLN A 82 3.17 14.41 -7.83
CA GLN A 82 3.18 14.14 -6.40
C GLN A 82 4.04 15.15 -5.65
N THR A 83 3.67 15.42 -4.42
CA THR A 83 4.46 16.26 -3.49
C THR A 83 4.80 15.44 -2.25
N LEU A 84 6.06 15.42 -1.87
CA LEU A 84 6.58 14.65 -0.75
C LEU A 84 6.82 15.55 0.45
N TYR A 85 6.31 15.15 1.61
CA TYR A 85 6.49 15.81 2.89
C TYR A 85 7.09 14.85 3.92
N ILE A 86 7.77 15.40 4.92
CA ILE A 86 7.98 14.69 6.19
C ILE A 86 6.70 14.83 7.02
N GLY A 87 6.32 13.76 7.71
CA GLY A 87 5.21 13.78 8.65
C GLY A 87 5.48 12.93 9.88
N HIS A 88 4.54 13.02 10.82
CA HIS A 88 4.49 12.21 12.03
C HIS A 88 3.13 11.50 12.10
N LEU A 89 3.17 10.18 12.17
CA LEU A 89 2.00 9.34 12.33
C LEU A 89 1.82 9.01 13.81
N ARG A 90 0.64 9.32 14.37
CA ARG A 90 0.24 8.88 15.71
C ARG A 90 -0.12 7.39 15.63
N VAL A 91 0.53 6.59 16.46
CA VAL A 91 0.29 5.15 16.56
C VAL A 91 -0.15 4.79 17.98
N GLN A 92 -1.24 4.02 18.07
CA GLN A 92 -1.68 3.40 19.31
C GLN A 92 -1.07 2.00 19.40
N GLY A 93 0.07 1.88 20.10
CA GLY A 93 0.70 0.58 20.29
C GLY A 93 -0.06 -0.24 21.33
N ARG A 94 -0.39 -1.51 21.02
CA ARG A 94 -1.01 -2.47 21.97
C ARG A 94 -0.23 -2.67 23.28
N ARG A 95 1.05 -2.28 23.35
CA ARG A 95 1.93 -2.44 24.52
C ARG A 95 2.74 -1.19 24.94
N ALA A 96 2.78 -0.13 24.11
CA ALA A 96 3.75 0.96 24.26
C ALA A 96 3.12 2.35 24.49
N GLY A 97 1.79 2.42 24.67
CA GLY A 97 1.08 3.70 24.76
C GLY A 97 1.06 4.47 23.43
N PRO A 98 0.56 5.73 23.45
CA PRO A 98 0.54 6.59 22.28
C PRO A 98 1.97 7.04 21.90
N GLY A 99 2.41 6.69 20.70
CA GLY A 99 3.69 7.12 20.14
C GLY A 99 3.52 7.91 18.85
N LYS A 100 4.58 8.63 18.44
CA LYS A 100 4.67 9.27 17.13
C LYS A 100 5.84 8.67 16.37
N ILE A 101 5.62 8.32 15.10
CA ILE A 101 6.67 7.81 14.21
C ILE A 101 6.82 8.74 13.01
N LYS A 102 8.05 9.05 12.64
CA LYS A 102 8.34 9.81 11.42
C LYS A 102 8.00 8.97 10.19
N VAL A 103 7.39 9.62 9.21
CA VAL A 103 6.93 9.01 7.96
C VAL A 103 7.20 9.93 6.78
N ALA A 104 7.35 9.34 5.59
CA ALA A 104 7.26 10.05 4.33
C ALA A 104 5.79 10.10 3.90
N VAL A 105 5.25 11.30 3.68
CA VAL A 105 3.87 11.54 3.26
C VAL A 105 3.87 11.99 1.80
N LEU A 106 3.39 11.13 0.90
CA LEU A 106 3.21 11.45 -0.51
C LEU A 106 1.78 11.98 -0.72
N LYS A 107 1.65 13.26 -1.03
CA LYS A 107 0.41 13.85 -1.53
C LYS A 107 0.30 13.62 -3.03
N LEU A 108 -0.75 12.92 -3.43
CA LEU A 108 -1.05 12.58 -4.82
C LEU A 108 -2.16 13.47 -5.38
N ARG A 109 -2.34 13.42 -6.71
CA ARG A 109 -3.54 13.97 -7.35
C ARG A 109 -4.77 13.13 -6.97
N GLN A 110 -5.97 13.73 -7.02
CA GLN A 110 -7.22 13.07 -6.61
C GLN A 110 -7.42 11.71 -7.30
N ASP A 111 -7.08 11.58 -8.58
CA ASP A 111 -7.33 10.36 -9.36
C ASP A 111 -6.27 9.25 -9.19
N ASP A 112 -5.10 9.57 -8.62
CA ASP A 112 -3.95 8.66 -8.59
C ASP A 112 -3.89 7.79 -7.31
N GLY A 113 -4.62 8.18 -6.26
CA GLY A 113 -4.48 7.58 -4.92
C GLY A 113 -4.87 6.12 -4.81
N GLY A 114 -6.06 5.77 -5.31
CA GLY A 114 -6.62 4.42 -5.14
C GLY A 114 -5.78 3.34 -5.82
N ARG A 115 -5.26 3.62 -7.02
CA ARG A 115 -4.45 2.66 -7.77
C ARG A 115 -3.11 2.39 -7.10
N GLN A 116 -2.42 3.43 -6.63
CA GLN A 116 -1.10 3.27 -6.04
C GLN A 116 -1.18 2.55 -4.68
N ALA A 117 -2.19 2.86 -3.87
CA ALA A 117 -2.45 2.15 -2.62
C ALA A 117 -2.76 0.66 -2.82
N ALA A 118 -3.60 0.33 -3.80
CA ALA A 118 -3.93 -1.05 -4.14
C ALA A 118 -2.68 -1.86 -4.52
N VAL A 119 -1.76 -1.26 -5.30
CA VAL A 119 -0.48 -1.91 -5.63
C VAL A 119 0.35 -2.13 -4.37
N MET A 120 0.45 -1.14 -3.48
CA MET A 120 1.21 -1.27 -2.23
C MET A 120 0.65 -2.37 -1.31
N LEU A 121 -0.67 -2.47 -1.18
CA LEU A 121 -1.32 -3.49 -0.37
C LEU A 121 -1.14 -4.89 -0.96
N ARG A 122 -1.28 -5.03 -2.29
CA ARG A 122 -1.08 -6.30 -2.98
C ARG A 122 0.35 -6.82 -2.87
N LEU A 123 1.33 -5.92 -2.94
CA LEU A 123 2.75 -6.27 -2.81
C LEU A 123 3.10 -6.75 -1.39
N GLY A 124 2.38 -6.28 -0.38
CA GLY A 124 2.68 -6.61 1.02
C GLY A 124 4.06 -6.11 1.49
N PRO A 125 4.44 -6.43 2.72
CA PRO A 125 5.74 -6.05 3.27
C PRO A 125 6.88 -6.87 2.63
N HIS A 126 7.92 -6.18 2.16
CA HIS A 126 9.13 -6.79 1.61
C HIS A 126 10.38 -6.04 2.12
N PRO A 127 11.48 -6.72 2.50
CA PRO A 127 12.66 -6.06 3.07
C PRO A 127 13.35 -5.08 2.12
N ARG A 128 13.14 -5.20 0.80
CA ARG A 128 13.75 -4.35 -0.24
C ARG A 128 12.78 -3.43 -0.97
N LEU A 129 11.53 -3.34 -0.52
CA LEU A 129 10.56 -2.36 -0.99
C LEU A 129 10.21 -1.40 0.15
N VAL A 130 9.97 -0.13 -0.18
CA VAL A 130 9.53 0.86 0.80
C VAL A 130 8.23 0.40 1.46
N ARG A 131 8.23 0.36 2.78
CA ARG A 131 7.12 -0.11 3.59
C ARG A 131 5.98 0.89 3.53
N TYR A 132 4.83 0.42 3.06
CA TYR A 132 3.57 1.12 3.16
C TYR A 132 3.03 1.04 4.60
N MET A 133 2.64 2.19 5.14
CA MET A 133 2.19 2.33 6.53
C MET A 133 0.70 2.66 6.63
N GLY A 134 0.12 3.18 5.55
CA GLY A 134 -1.30 3.45 5.44
C GLY A 134 -1.60 4.62 4.51
N GLN A 135 -2.86 5.03 4.49
CA GLN A 135 -3.30 6.18 3.71
C GLN A 135 -4.26 7.08 4.46
N SER A 136 -4.31 8.33 4.05
CA SER A 136 -5.25 9.34 4.53
C SER A 136 -5.67 10.22 3.36
N HIS A 137 -6.53 11.20 3.61
CA HIS A 137 -6.82 12.29 2.67
C HIS A 137 -6.54 13.61 3.37
N ASP A 138 -6.11 14.64 2.63
CA ASP A 138 -6.03 15.99 3.19
C ASP A 138 -7.41 16.67 3.26
N ALA A 139 -7.42 17.96 3.65
CA ALA A 139 -8.67 18.72 3.79
C ALA A 139 -9.40 18.92 2.45
N ASP A 140 -8.67 18.86 1.33
CA ASP A 140 -9.21 19.02 -0.03
C ASP A 140 -9.58 17.66 -0.66
N GLY A 141 -9.51 16.57 0.12
CA GLY A 141 -9.76 15.21 -0.35
C GLY A 141 -8.63 14.64 -1.22
N CYS A 142 -7.47 15.28 -1.31
CA CYS A 142 -6.33 14.72 -2.03
C CYS A 142 -5.76 13.51 -1.27
N PRO A 143 -5.48 12.38 -1.96
CA PRO A 143 -4.91 11.20 -1.33
C PRO A 143 -3.52 11.45 -0.75
N LEU A 144 -3.28 10.90 0.44
CA LEU A 144 -2.01 10.90 1.14
C LEU A 144 -1.58 9.44 1.36
N LEU A 145 -0.42 9.05 0.82
CA LEU A 145 0.19 7.75 1.10
C LEU A 145 1.28 7.92 2.15
N LEU A 146 1.21 7.14 3.22
CA LEU A 146 2.19 7.12 4.30
C LEU A 146 3.14 5.94 4.09
N THR A 147 4.43 6.24 4.03
CA THR A 147 5.50 5.26 3.88
C THR A 147 6.58 5.47 4.94
N GLU A 148 7.43 4.48 5.15
CA GLU A 148 8.61 4.65 6.00
C GLU A 148 9.51 5.78 5.46
N LEU A 149 10.09 6.57 6.37
CA LEU A 149 11.01 7.65 6.01
C LEU A 149 12.44 7.10 5.90
N ALA A 150 13.15 7.52 4.85
CA ALA A 150 14.59 7.28 4.69
C ALA A 150 15.37 8.55 5.02
N GLU A 151 16.07 8.58 6.17
CA GLU A 151 16.80 9.76 6.68
C GLU A 151 18.02 10.16 5.81
N LEU A 152 18.53 9.22 5.01
CA LEU A 152 19.60 9.47 4.03
C LEU A 152 19.06 9.86 2.64
N GLY A 153 17.74 9.91 2.46
CA GLY A 153 17.09 10.30 1.21
C GLY A 153 17.25 9.27 0.09
N SER A 154 17.16 9.75 -1.15
CA SER A 154 17.33 8.90 -2.32
C SER A 154 18.80 8.55 -2.57
N LEU A 155 19.06 7.42 -3.21
CA LEU A 155 20.39 6.97 -3.58
C LEU A 155 21.10 8.00 -4.46
N ARG A 156 20.36 8.67 -5.36
CA ARG A 156 20.91 9.78 -6.16
C ARG A 156 21.46 10.91 -5.28
N GLU A 157 20.68 11.40 -4.32
CA GLU A 157 21.09 12.49 -3.43
C GLU A 157 22.21 12.04 -2.49
N ALA A 158 22.11 10.83 -1.97
CA ALA A 158 23.10 10.25 -1.08
C ALA A 158 24.47 10.13 -1.79
N LEU A 159 24.51 9.59 -3.01
CA LEU A 159 25.76 9.44 -3.79
C LEU A 159 26.39 10.77 -4.19
N LEU A 160 25.58 11.79 -4.48
CA LEU A 160 26.07 13.13 -4.84
C LEU A 160 26.46 13.97 -3.60
N GLY A 161 25.99 13.60 -2.42
CA GLY A 161 26.20 14.32 -1.18
C GLY A 161 26.87 13.46 -0.12
N ARG A 162 26.09 13.01 0.86
CA ARG A 162 26.58 12.41 2.11
C ARG A 162 27.45 11.17 1.94
N LEU A 163 27.30 10.42 0.85
CA LEU A 163 28.04 9.19 0.57
C LEU A 163 29.11 9.37 -0.52
N ALA A 164 29.29 10.58 -1.05
CA ALA A 164 30.28 10.86 -2.08
C ALA A 164 31.69 10.41 -1.60
N GLY A 165 32.35 9.58 -2.42
CA GLY A 165 33.68 9.03 -2.11
C GLY A 165 33.74 7.96 -1.01
N GLN A 166 32.61 7.60 -0.39
CA GLN A 166 32.56 6.60 0.70
C GLN A 166 32.11 5.22 0.21
N VAL A 167 31.39 5.17 -0.92
CA VAL A 167 30.82 3.93 -1.45
C VAL A 167 31.91 3.09 -2.14
N THR A 168 32.30 1.98 -1.51
CA THR A 168 33.24 1.00 -2.09
C THR A 168 32.54 0.06 -3.08
N ARG A 169 33.31 -0.76 -3.82
CA ARG A 169 32.74 -1.81 -4.70
C ARG A 169 31.85 -2.82 -3.95
N GLY A 170 32.18 -3.10 -2.69
CA GLY A 170 31.35 -3.96 -1.84
C GLY A 170 29.97 -3.37 -1.58
N HIS A 171 29.92 -2.08 -1.23
CA HIS A 171 28.67 -1.34 -1.06
C HIS A 171 27.85 -1.30 -2.37
N GLN A 172 28.49 -1.04 -3.51
CA GLN A 172 27.81 -1.06 -4.81
C GLN A 172 27.16 -2.41 -5.11
N THR A 173 27.89 -3.51 -4.87
CA THR A 173 27.40 -4.87 -5.09
C THR A 173 26.20 -5.16 -4.19
N ALA A 174 26.29 -4.82 -2.90
CA ALA A 174 25.19 -4.98 -1.95
C ALA A 174 23.95 -4.15 -2.36
N MET A 175 24.13 -2.90 -2.78
CA MET A 175 23.01 -2.07 -3.26
C MET A 175 22.35 -2.68 -4.50
N MET A 176 23.13 -3.14 -5.48
CA MET A 176 22.60 -3.76 -6.71
C MET A 176 21.83 -5.04 -6.42
N GLU A 177 22.35 -5.90 -5.56
CA GLU A 177 21.69 -7.15 -5.15
C GLU A 177 20.34 -6.85 -4.46
N GLN A 178 20.33 -5.89 -3.54
CA GLN A 178 19.12 -5.49 -2.82
C GLN A 178 18.06 -4.87 -3.74
N ILE A 179 18.47 -4.05 -4.71
CA ILE A 179 17.57 -3.51 -5.74
C ILE A 179 17.00 -4.66 -6.59
N ALA A 180 17.84 -5.60 -7.02
CA ALA A 180 17.42 -6.74 -7.81
C ALA A 180 16.38 -7.61 -7.08
N GLN A 181 16.61 -7.92 -5.80
CA GLN A 181 15.64 -8.62 -4.94
C GLN A 181 14.30 -7.88 -4.84
N GLY A 182 14.33 -6.54 -4.69
CA GLY A 182 13.09 -5.76 -4.69
C GLY A 182 12.35 -5.82 -6.02
N MET A 183 13.07 -5.75 -7.14
CA MET A 183 12.49 -5.81 -8.49
C MET A 183 11.97 -7.20 -8.85
N GLU A 184 12.61 -8.26 -8.36
CA GLU A 184 12.13 -9.65 -8.48
C GLU A 184 10.75 -9.80 -7.83
N HIS A 185 10.59 -9.33 -6.58
CA HIS A 185 9.29 -9.35 -5.89
C HIS A 185 8.19 -8.58 -6.66
N LEU A 186 8.53 -7.43 -7.26
CA LEU A 186 7.58 -6.72 -8.12
C LEU A 186 7.17 -7.57 -9.35
N ALA A 187 8.14 -8.23 -9.98
CA ALA A 187 7.91 -9.06 -11.16
C ALA A 187 7.03 -10.28 -10.86
N GLU A 188 7.25 -10.96 -9.74
CA GLU A 188 6.42 -12.08 -9.25
C GLU A 188 4.95 -11.68 -9.10
N GLN A 189 4.70 -10.46 -8.62
CA GLN A 189 3.37 -9.88 -8.45
C GLN A 189 2.84 -9.18 -9.70
N ARG A 190 3.51 -9.37 -10.84
CA ARG A 190 3.17 -8.80 -12.16
C ARG A 190 3.06 -7.27 -12.13
N VAL A 191 3.89 -6.62 -11.32
CA VAL A 191 4.00 -5.16 -11.22
C VAL A 191 5.22 -4.71 -12.01
N VAL A 192 5.00 -3.85 -13.00
CA VAL A 192 6.10 -3.18 -13.72
C VAL A 192 6.33 -1.82 -13.06
N HIS A 193 7.55 -1.54 -12.60
CA HIS A 193 7.86 -0.27 -11.93
C HIS A 193 7.73 0.94 -12.86
N ARG A 194 8.11 0.81 -14.14
CA ARG A 194 8.03 1.84 -15.20
C ARG A 194 8.91 3.09 -15.04
N ASP A 195 9.56 3.26 -13.90
CA ASP A 195 10.37 4.45 -13.61
C ASP A 195 11.51 4.11 -12.64
N LEU A 196 12.15 2.95 -12.80
CA LEU A 196 13.26 2.56 -11.93
C LEU A 196 14.47 3.46 -12.22
N ALA A 197 14.89 4.20 -11.20
CA ALA A 197 16.04 5.10 -11.26
C ALA A 197 16.61 5.31 -9.85
N ALA A 198 17.85 5.80 -9.73
CA ALA A 198 18.49 6.06 -8.43
C ALA A 198 17.71 7.06 -7.53
N ARG A 199 16.85 7.91 -8.11
CA ARG A 199 15.93 8.80 -7.34
C ARG A 199 14.78 8.05 -6.65
N HIS A 200 14.49 6.82 -7.10
CA HIS A 200 13.46 5.94 -6.56
C HIS A 200 14.05 4.76 -5.79
N VAL A 201 15.34 4.84 -5.45
CA VAL A 201 15.97 3.94 -4.48
C VAL A 201 16.23 4.78 -3.24
N LEU A 202 15.77 4.33 -2.08
CA LEU A 202 15.94 5.00 -0.80
C LEU A 202 17.06 4.33 -0.01
N VAL A 203 17.91 5.13 0.65
CA VAL A 203 18.98 4.63 1.51
C VAL A 203 18.47 4.56 2.94
N MET A 204 18.28 3.34 3.44
CA MET A 204 17.77 3.06 4.78
C MET A 204 18.88 2.95 5.82
N GLY A 205 20.08 2.59 5.39
CA GLY A 205 21.25 2.42 6.26
C GLY A 205 22.53 2.39 5.45
N PHE A 206 23.59 2.93 6.03
CA PHE A 206 24.93 2.93 5.44
C PHE A 206 25.99 3.07 6.54
N ASP A 207 27.07 2.30 6.44
CA ASP A 207 28.27 2.43 7.26
C ASP A 207 29.47 2.26 6.35
N LYS A 208 30.41 3.21 6.36
CA LYS A 208 31.54 3.23 5.42
C LYS A 208 32.48 2.02 5.58
N GLU A 209 32.60 1.49 6.79
CA GLU A 209 33.54 0.43 7.12
C GLU A 209 32.88 -0.95 7.17
N ASP A 210 31.54 -1.00 7.18
CA ASP A 210 30.75 -2.23 7.27
C ASP A 210 29.71 -2.31 6.12
N VAL A 211 30.09 -3.05 5.07
CA VAL A 211 29.23 -3.31 3.90
C VAL A 211 27.89 -3.95 4.32
N GLY A 212 27.86 -4.74 5.40
CA GLY A 212 26.66 -5.42 5.88
C GLY A 212 25.58 -4.47 6.40
N ARG A 213 25.95 -3.22 6.74
CA ARG A 213 25.01 -2.16 7.14
C ARG A 213 24.46 -1.36 5.97
N THR A 214 24.88 -1.66 4.74
CA THR A 214 24.29 -1.10 3.53
C THR A 214 22.87 -1.61 3.38
N SER A 215 21.90 -0.70 3.40
CA SER A 215 20.49 -1.05 3.23
C SER A 215 19.82 -0.06 2.30
N VAL A 216 19.31 -0.55 1.17
CA VAL A 216 18.53 0.22 0.21
C VAL A 216 17.18 -0.45 -0.04
N LYS A 217 16.17 0.37 -0.37
CA LYS A 217 14.83 -0.07 -0.71
C LYS A 217 14.34 0.63 -1.97
N VAL A 218 13.65 -0.11 -2.84
CA VAL A 218 13.00 0.45 -4.02
C VAL A 218 11.71 1.15 -3.58
N ALA A 219 11.42 2.31 -4.17
CA ALA A 219 10.24 3.14 -3.92
C ALA A 219 9.64 3.63 -5.26
N GLY A 220 8.59 4.44 -5.23
CA GLY A 220 8.05 5.07 -6.46
C GLY A 220 7.35 4.11 -7.43
N PHE A 221 7.01 2.89 -6.99
CA PHE A 221 6.17 1.95 -7.73
C PHE A 221 4.67 2.22 -7.52
N GLY A 222 3.83 1.61 -8.37
CA GLY A 222 2.36 1.73 -8.33
C GLY A 222 1.78 2.84 -9.20
N ARG A 223 2.56 3.40 -10.14
CA ARG A 223 2.12 4.35 -11.16
C ARG A 223 1.48 3.67 -12.39
#